data_AF-A0A413CQT5-F1
#
_entry.id   AF-A0A413CQT5-F1
#
_cell.length_a   1.000
_cell.length_b   1.000
_cell.length_c   1.000
_cell.angle_alpha   90.00
_cell.angle_beta   90.00
_cell.angle_gamma   90.00
#
_symmetry.space_group_name_H-M   'P 1'
#
loop_
_entity.id
_entity.type
_entity.pdbx_description
1 polymer ?
#
loop_
_entity_poly.entity_id
_entity_poly.type
_entity_poly.pdbx_seq_one_letter_code
_entity_poly.pdbx_strand_id
1 'polypeptide(L)'
;MAYGSYPHATPADAGYGSFDNYKYDKEHGIQLYMKYSGMRKEAEKKTTKNQFTRAQMNPNEEDKIVCPANHEFTLVDTRIERRGVYPREIEMYQNEHCEGCPFKSQCTKSKTGRTVQRCRELESYKKEVKENLSTEQGKKYMTQRS
;
A
#
# COMPACT_ATOMS: atom_id res chain seq x y z
N MET A 1 -27.16 11.57 22.08
CA MET A 1 -25.98 10.84 21.60
C MET A 1 -26.38 9.37 21.51
N ALA A 2 -26.58 8.83 20.31
CA ALA A 2 -27.29 7.54 20.15
C ALA A 2 -26.39 6.29 20.28
N TYR A 3 -25.06 6.41 20.34
CA TYR A 3 -24.15 5.28 20.55
C TYR A 3 -22.96 5.73 21.39
N GLY A 4 -22.82 5.18 22.59
CA GLY A 4 -21.87 5.63 23.63
C GLY A 4 -20.48 5.00 23.57
N SER A 5 -20.15 4.22 22.55
CA SER A 5 -18.85 3.56 22.40
C SER A 5 -18.54 3.25 20.93
N TYR A 6 -17.27 3.38 20.54
CA TYR A 6 -16.79 2.96 19.23
C TYR A 6 -16.89 1.43 19.05
N PRO A 7 -17.10 0.96 17.81
CA PRO A 7 -17.07 -0.47 17.53
C PRO A 7 -15.66 -1.03 17.77
N HIS A 8 -15.56 -2.29 18.17
CA HIS A 8 -14.27 -2.96 18.36
C HIS A 8 -13.49 -3.18 17.05
N ALA A 9 -14.21 -3.39 15.94
CA ALA A 9 -13.64 -3.66 14.63
C ALA A 9 -14.50 -3.05 13.52
N THR A 10 -13.87 -2.66 12.42
CA THR A 10 -14.50 -2.07 11.22
C THR A 10 -14.31 -2.98 10.01
N PRO A 11 -15.08 -4.07 9.87
CA PRO A 11 -15.09 -4.80 8.60
C PRO A 11 -15.81 -3.93 7.54
N ALA A 12 -15.07 -3.47 6.53
CA ALA A 12 -15.60 -2.68 5.41
C ALA A 12 -15.01 -3.11 4.06
N ASP A 13 -15.66 -2.66 2.97
CA ASP A 13 -15.24 -2.96 1.61
C ASP A 13 -13.99 -2.20 1.21
N ALA A 14 -13.33 -2.66 0.14
CA ALA A 14 -12.06 -2.13 -0.33
C ALA A 14 -12.05 -0.63 -0.67
N GLY A 15 -13.24 -0.03 -0.87
CA GLY A 15 -13.42 1.41 -1.07
C GLY A 15 -13.21 2.25 0.18
N TYR A 16 -13.35 1.67 1.37
CA TYR A 16 -13.13 2.34 2.66
C TYR A 16 -11.72 2.14 3.22
N GLY A 17 -10.89 1.27 2.62
CA GLY A 17 -9.49 1.09 3.03
C GLY A 17 -8.58 2.23 2.55
N SER A 18 -8.71 3.39 3.19
CA SER A 18 -7.93 4.60 2.94
C SER A 18 -7.01 4.92 4.12
N PHE A 19 -5.98 5.75 3.88
CA PHE A 19 -5.09 6.20 4.95
C PHE A 19 -5.87 6.90 6.09
N ASP A 20 -6.76 7.82 5.75
CA ASP A 20 -7.52 8.60 6.73
C ASP A 20 -8.40 7.70 7.60
N ASN A 21 -9.05 6.70 7.01
CA ASN A 21 -9.90 5.76 7.75
C ASN A 21 -9.07 4.86 8.68
N TYR A 22 -7.93 4.36 8.21
CA TYR A 22 -7.03 3.59 9.07
C TYR A 22 -6.46 4.44 10.21
N LYS A 23 -6.06 5.68 9.93
CA LYS A 23 -5.56 6.60 10.95
C LYS A 23 -6.61 6.89 12.01
N TYR A 24 -7.84 7.18 11.57
CA TYR A 24 -8.98 7.38 12.46
C TYR A 24 -9.24 6.17 13.36
N ASP A 25 -9.28 4.97 12.77
CA ASP A 25 -9.51 3.74 13.53
C ASP A 25 -8.43 3.51 14.59
N LYS A 26 -7.15 3.71 14.23
CA LYS A 26 -6.04 3.59 15.19
C LYS A 26 -6.15 4.61 16.34
N GLU A 27 -6.52 5.86 16.05
CA GLU A 27 -6.70 6.89 17.09
C GLU A 27 -7.84 6.55 18.07
N HIS A 28 -8.86 5.85 17.62
CA HIS A 28 -10.03 5.48 18.43
C HIS A 28 -9.98 4.04 18.97
N GLY A 29 -8.84 3.34 18.82
CA GLY A 29 -8.66 1.97 19.32
C GLY A 29 -9.48 0.91 18.58
N ILE A 30 -9.89 1.20 17.34
CA ILE A 30 -10.66 0.32 16.48
C ILE A 30 -9.71 -0.58 15.69
N GLN A 31 -9.99 -1.87 15.63
CA GLN A 31 -9.15 -2.83 14.90
C GLN A 31 -9.35 -2.75 13.38
N LEU A 32 -8.24 -2.81 12.64
CA LEU A 32 -8.25 -2.65 11.18
C LEU A 32 -8.65 -3.96 10.48
N TYR A 33 -9.89 -4.03 9.98
CA TYR A 33 -10.39 -5.17 9.19
C TYR A 33 -10.87 -4.77 7.77
N MET A 34 -10.78 -3.49 7.41
CA MET A 34 -11.17 -3.03 6.07
C MET A 34 -10.14 -3.44 5.04
N LYS A 35 -10.59 -4.13 3.99
CA LYS A 35 -9.76 -4.34 2.79
C LYS A 35 -9.36 -2.99 2.21
N TYR A 36 -8.26 -2.96 1.46
CA TYR A 36 -7.85 -1.80 0.67
C TYR A 36 -7.77 -2.12 -0.81
N SER A 37 -7.88 -1.06 -1.61
CA SER A 37 -7.74 -1.11 -3.05
C SER A 37 -6.34 -1.59 -3.46
N GLY A 38 -6.29 -2.62 -4.30
CA GLY A 38 -5.04 -3.20 -4.79
C GLY A 38 -4.52 -4.41 -3.98
N MET A 39 -5.12 -4.73 -2.83
CA MET A 39 -4.74 -5.93 -2.03
C MET A 39 -4.71 -7.21 -2.87
N ARG A 40 -5.72 -7.44 -3.72
CA ARG A 40 -5.76 -8.60 -4.62
C ARG A 40 -4.57 -8.64 -5.59
N LYS A 41 -4.22 -7.49 -6.17
CA LYS A 41 -3.10 -7.38 -7.13
C LYS A 41 -1.73 -7.54 -6.46
N GLU A 42 -1.61 -7.15 -5.20
CA GLU A 42 -0.42 -7.41 -4.38
C GLU A 42 -0.26 -8.90 -4.06
N ALA A 43 -1.36 -9.63 -3.89
CA ALA A 43 -1.37 -11.07 -3.61
C ALA A 43 -1.20 -11.96 -4.86
N GLU A 44 -1.38 -11.40 -6.06
CA GLU A 44 -1.14 -12.12 -7.32
C GLU A 44 0.34 -12.49 -7.47
N LYS A 45 0.60 -13.70 -7.98
CA LYS A 45 1.97 -14.14 -8.29
C LYS A 45 2.62 -13.19 -9.30
N LYS A 46 3.92 -12.93 -9.11
CA LYS A 46 4.71 -12.15 -10.06
C LYS A 46 4.86 -12.92 -11.38
N THR A 47 4.57 -12.25 -12.48
CA THR A 47 4.60 -12.75 -13.86
C THR A 47 5.29 -11.72 -14.75
N THR A 48 5.64 -12.12 -15.97
CA THR A 48 6.25 -11.22 -16.96
C THR A 48 5.39 -10.00 -17.29
N LYS A 49 4.06 -10.12 -17.17
CA LYS A 49 3.11 -9.04 -17.47
C LYS A 49 2.92 -8.07 -16.30
N ASN A 50 2.84 -8.57 -15.06
CA ASN A 50 2.55 -7.73 -13.89
C ASN A 50 3.79 -7.27 -13.11
N GLN A 51 4.99 -7.78 -13.42
CA GLN A 51 6.25 -7.39 -12.75
C GLN A 51 6.54 -5.89 -12.79
N PHE A 52 6.02 -5.18 -13.80
CA PHE A 52 6.18 -3.74 -13.94
C PHE A 52 5.10 -2.92 -13.21
N THR A 53 4.18 -3.56 -12.48
CA THR A 53 3.13 -2.84 -11.73
C THR A 53 3.65 -2.41 -10.36
N ARG A 54 3.10 -1.32 -9.80
CA ARG A 54 3.44 -0.85 -8.44
C ARG A 54 3.15 -1.90 -7.36
N ALA A 55 2.13 -2.73 -7.56
CA ALA A 55 1.77 -3.81 -6.64
C ALA A 55 2.84 -4.90 -6.53
N GLN A 56 3.71 -5.02 -7.53
CA GLN A 56 4.79 -6.02 -7.62
C GLN A 56 6.18 -5.41 -7.37
N MET A 57 6.25 -4.12 -7.05
CA MET A 57 7.45 -3.38 -6.66
C MET A 57 7.33 -2.96 -5.19
N ASN A 58 7.14 -3.93 -4.31
CA ASN A 58 7.14 -3.69 -2.87
C ASN A 58 8.59 -3.73 -2.35
N PRO A 59 8.86 -3.06 -1.21
CA PRO A 59 10.13 -3.18 -0.53
C PRO A 59 10.48 -4.65 -0.24
N ASN A 60 11.75 -5.00 -0.37
CA ASN A 60 12.28 -6.31 0.04
C ASN A 60 12.48 -6.35 1.57
N GLU A 61 13.07 -7.44 2.07
CA GLU A 61 13.37 -7.61 3.50
C GLU A 61 14.36 -6.57 4.05
N GLU A 62 15.19 -5.98 3.19
CA GLU A 62 16.11 -4.88 3.53
C GLU A 62 15.47 -3.49 3.40
N ASP A 63 14.14 -3.41 3.24
CA ASP A 63 13.39 -2.17 3.04
C ASP A 63 13.70 -1.42 1.74
N LYS A 64 14.34 -2.09 0.76
CA LYS A 64 14.73 -1.52 -0.53
C LYS A 64 13.73 -1.86 -1.62
N ILE A 65 13.44 -0.89 -2.48
CA ILE A 65 12.61 -1.10 -3.68
C ILE A 65 13.54 -1.42 -4.83
N VAL A 66 13.35 -2.58 -5.47
CA VAL A 66 14.17 -3.04 -6.60
C VAL A 66 13.29 -3.25 -7.83
N CYS A 67 13.74 -2.76 -8.99
CA CYS A 67 13.00 -2.91 -10.24
C CYS A 67 13.18 -4.33 -10.84
N PRO A 68 12.35 -4.75 -11.81
CA PRO A 68 12.50 -6.05 -12.46
C PRO A 68 13.84 -6.26 -13.19
N ALA A 69 14.56 -5.20 -13.53
CA ALA A 69 15.91 -5.24 -14.09
C ALA A 69 17.01 -5.28 -13.01
N ASN A 70 16.65 -5.50 -11.74
CA ASN A 70 17.55 -5.60 -10.59
C ASN A 70 18.31 -4.31 -10.24
N HIS A 71 17.72 -3.15 -10.52
CA HIS A 71 18.23 -1.85 -10.08
C HIS A 71 17.43 -1.32 -8.89
N GLU A 72 18.13 -0.87 -7.85
CA GLU A 72 17.55 -0.24 -6.68
C GLU A 72 16.99 1.17 -7.01
N PHE A 73 15.95 1.58 -6.29
CA PHE A 73 15.46 2.95 -6.35
C PHE A 73 16.08 3.78 -5.22
N THR A 74 16.43 5.03 -5.50
CA THR A 74 16.98 5.98 -4.53
C THR A 74 15.90 6.94 -4.04
N LEU A 75 15.94 7.31 -2.76
CA LEU A 75 15.06 8.36 -2.22
C LEU A 75 15.49 9.70 -2.79
N VAL A 76 14.57 10.41 -3.44
CA VAL A 76 14.85 11.72 -4.07
C VAL A 76 14.11 12.88 -3.42
N ASP A 77 12.98 12.63 -2.75
CA ASP A 77 12.20 13.66 -2.06
C ASP A 77 11.33 13.05 -0.96
N THR A 78 11.06 13.83 0.07
CA THR A 78 10.11 13.50 1.14
C THR A 78 9.23 14.71 1.38
N ARG A 79 7.91 14.52 1.32
CA ARG A 79 6.94 15.60 1.52
C ARG A 79 5.80 15.19 2.43
N ILE A 80 5.23 16.18 3.12
CA ILE A 80 3.99 16.00 3.87
C ILE A 80 2.80 16.39 2.98
N GLU A 81 1.95 15.42 2.68
CA GLU A 81 0.69 15.65 1.98
C GLU A 81 -0.43 15.94 3.01
N ARG A 82 -1.08 17.10 2.86
CA ARG A 82 -2.15 17.58 3.77
C ARG A 82 -3.52 17.67 3.10
N ARG A 83 -3.71 16.96 1.99
CA ARG A 83 -4.98 16.98 1.23
C ARG A 83 -6.09 16.17 1.91
N GLY A 84 -5.72 15.15 2.68
CA GLY A 84 -6.65 14.33 3.46
C GLY A 84 -6.99 14.96 4.80
N VAL A 85 -7.84 14.26 5.56
CA VAL A 85 -8.17 14.65 6.95
C VAL A 85 -6.91 14.60 7.82
N TYR A 86 -6.05 13.60 7.58
CA TYR A 86 -4.80 13.43 8.29
C TYR A 86 -3.60 13.75 7.40
N PRO A 87 -2.58 14.47 7.91
CA PRO A 87 -1.35 14.66 7.19
C PRO A 87 -0.62 13.31 7.07
N ARG A 88 0.01 13.06 5.93
CA ARG A 88 0.83 11.86 5.72
C ARG A 88 2.16 12.19 5.07
N GLU A 89 3.19 11.48 5.48
CA GLU A 89 4.50 11.56 4.85
C GLU A 89 4.54 10.67 3.61
N ILE A 90 4.94 11.27 2.48
CA ILE A 90 5.13 10.61 1.20
C ILE A 90 6.61 10.71 0.82
N GLU A 91 7.26 9.57 0.78
CA GLU A 91 8.61 9.40 0.24
C GLU A 91 8.52 9.12 -1.26
N MET A 92 9.37 9.78 -2.05
CA MET A 92 9.48 9.58 -3.49
C MET A 92 10.80 8.91 -3.81
N TYR A 93 10.70 7.75 -4.44
CA TYR A 93 11.83 6.94 -4.86
C TYR A 93 11.95 6.95 -6.37
N GLN A 94 13.14 7.15 -6.92
CA GLN A 94 13.39 7.18 -8.36
C GLN A 94 14.45 6.16 -8.77
N ASN A 95 14.29 5.59 -9.95
CA ASN A 95 15.29 4.71 -10.55
C ASN A 95 15.96 5.41 -11.74
N GLU A 96 17.26 5.69 -11.60
CA GLU A 96 18.06 6.43 -12.58
C GLU A 96 18.62 5.53 -13.70
N HIS A 97 18.60 4.20 -13.51
CA HIS A 97 19.13 3.21 -14.47
C HIS A 97 18.15 2.87 -15.61
N CYS A 98 17.26 3.81 -15.95
CA CYS A 98 16.24 3.59 -16.97
C CYS A 98 16.73 3.93 -18.39
N GLU A 99 17.85 4.62 -18.54
CA GLU A 99 18.46 4.89 -19.85
C GLU A 99 19.03 3.60 -20.46
N GLY A 100 18.74 3.34 -21.74
CA GLY A 100 19.13 2.09 -22.41
C GLY A 100 18.44 0.81 -21.90
N CYS A 101 17.57 0.89 -20.89
CA CYS A 101 16.92 -0.29 -20.32
C CYS A 101 15.98 -0.96 -21.34
N PRO A 102 16.13 -2.28 -21.62
CA PRO A 102 15.30 -2.99 -22.61
C PRO A 102 13.82 -3.07 -22.21
N PHE A 103 13.53 -2.92 -20.91
CA PHE A 103 12.17 -2.96 -20.38
C PHE A 103 11.51 -1.58 -20.24
N LYS A 104 12.19 -0.49 -20.64
CA LYS A 104 11.71 0.88 -20.42
C LYS A 104 10.29 1.08 -20.95
N SER A 105 10.00 0.65 -22.18
CA SER A 105 8.69 0.81 -22.84
C SER A 105 7.52 0.16 -22.08
N GLN A 106 7.79 -0.97 -21.39
CA GLN A 106 6.81 -1.68 -20.57
C GLN A 106 6.75 -1.17 -19.13
N CYS A 107 7.85 -0.58 -18.64
CA CYS A 107 8.02 -0.19 -17.25
C CYS A 107 7.60 1.26 -16.98
N THR A 108 8.02 2.23 -17.79
CA THR A 108 7.75 3.65 -17.53
C THR A 108 7.80 4.47 -18.81
N LYS A 109 6.94 5.49 -18.88
CA LYS A 109 6.96 6.51 -19.95
C LYS A 109 7.78 7.74 -19.57
N SER A 110 8.30 7.80 -18.35
CA SER A 110 9.08 8.94 -17.85
C SER A 110 10.43 9.04 -18.55
N LYS A 111 10.87 10.28 -18.80
CA LYS A 111 12.19 10.58 -19.34
C LYS A 111 13.29 10.36 -18.30
N THR A 112 13.04 10.75 -17.04
CA THR A 112 14.00 10.71 -15.93
C THR A 112 14.05 9.35 -15.21
N GLY A 113 13.27 8.37 -15.68
CA GLY A 113 13.19 7.05 -15.08
C GLY A 113 11.93 6.87 -14.23
N ARG A 114 11.76 5.67 -13.68
CA ARG A 114 10.54 5.31 -12.95
C ARG A 114 10.56 5.92 -11.55
N THR A 115 9.44 6.52 -11.15
CA THR A 115 9.23 7.01 -9.79
C THR A 115 8.19 6.15 -9.08
N VAL A 116 8.40 5.91 -7.79
CA VAL A 116 7.49 5.18 -6.90
C VAL A 116 7.29 6.03 -5.64
N GLN A 117 6.03 6.20 -5.25
CA GLN A 117 5.68 6.82 -3.99
C GLN A 117 5.47 5.77 -2.92
N ARG A 118 5.89 6.10 -1.69
CA ARG A 118 5.79 5.27 -0.51
C ARG A 118 5.27 6.09 0.67
N CYS A 119 4.42 5.47 1.47
CA CYS A 119 3.96 6.00 2.74
C CYS A 119 4.12 4.88 3.76
N ARG A 120 5.14 4.98 4.61
CA ARG A 120 5.52 3.91 5.55
C ARG A 120 4.40 3.58 6.52
N GLU A 121 3.70 4.60 7.01
CA GLU A 121 2.57 4.44 7.91
C GLU A 121 1.40 3.70 7.24
N LEU A 122 1.07 4.04 5.98
CA LEU A 122 0.06 3.30 5.23
C LEU A 122 0.47 1.83 5.00
N GLU A 123 1.73 1.56 4.73
CA GLU A 123 2.23 0.19 4.57
C GLU A 123 2.12 -0.62 5.87
N SER A 124 2.39 0.01 7.02
CA SER A 124 2.17 -0.58 8.33
C SER A 124 0.70 -0.96 8.54
N TYR A 125 -0.24 -0.05 8.24
CA TYR A 125 -1.68 -0.33 8.34
C TYR A 125 -2.10 -1.47 7.41
N LYS A 126 -1.62 -1.47 6.17
CA LYS A 126 -1.89 -2.56 5.22
C LYS A 126 -1.37 -3.91 5.72
N LYS A 127 -0.21 -3.93 6.38
CA LYS A 127 0.35 -5.16 6.98
C LYS A 127 -0.55 -5.66 8.11
N GLU A 128 -0.94 -4.78 9.03
CA GLU A 128 -1.86 -5.11 10.13
C GLU A 128 -3.20 -5.64 9.59
N VAL A 129 -3.78 -5.00 8.56
CA VAL A 129 -5.00 -5.49 7.90
C VAL A 129 -4.81 -6.90 7.34
N LYS A 130 -3.69 -7.20 6.68
CA LYS A 130 -3.41 -8.56 6.15
C LYS A 130 -3.34 -9.59 7.27
N GLU A 131 -2.64 -9.25 8.35
CA GLU A 131 -2.50 -10.11 9.54
C GLU A 131 -3.87 -10.35 10.17
N ASN A 132 -4.65 -9.30 10.43
CA ASN A 132 -5.99 -9.38 11.00
C ASN A 132 -6.94 -10.22 10.13
N LEU A 133 -6.94 -10.03 8.81
CA LEU A 133 -7.77 -10.80 7.89
C LEU A 133 -7.35 -12.27 7.76
N SER A 134 -6.10 -12.61 8.10
CA SER A 134 -5.63 -14.00 8.12
C SER A 134 -6.12 -14.80 9.34
N THR A 135 -6.55 -14.11 10.40
CA THR A 135 -7.09 -14.73 11.61
C THR A 135 -8.46 -15.37 11.38
N GLU A 136 -8.87 -16.29 12.25
CA GLU A 136 -10.22 -16.88 12.22
C GLU A 136 -11.32 -15.83 12.35
N GLN A 137 -11.09 -14.79 13.15
CA GLN A 137 -12.03 -13.67 13.26
C GLN A 137 -12.14 -12.88 11.96
N GLY A 138 -11.00 -12.62 11.30
CA GLY A 138 -10.96 -11.99 9.98
C GLY A 138 -11.71 -12.79 8.92
N LYS A 139 -11.50 -14.12 8.87
CA LYS A 139 -12.23 -15.01 7.96
C LYS A 139 -13.74 -14.95 8.19
N LYS A 140 -14.21 -14.96 9.44
CA LYS A 140 -15.63 -14.81 9.78
C LYS A 140 -16.22 -13.51 9.25
N TYR A 141 -15.53 -12.39 9.45
CA TYR A 141 -15.96 -11.10 8.90
C TYR A 141 -16.02 -11.09 7.37
N MET A 142 -15.14 -11.85 6.71
CA MET A 142 -15.14 -11.95 5.27
C MET A 142 -16.28 -12.80 4.71
N THR A 143 -16.66 -13.88 5.39
CA THR A 143 -17.78 -14.74 4.98
C THR A 143 -19.13 -14.05 5.15
N GLN A 144 -19.30 -13.22 6.18
CA GLN A 144 -20.55 -12.47 6.44
C GLN A 144 -20.86 -11.38 5.39
N ARG A 145 -19.90 -11.06 4.51
CA ARG A 145 -20.00 -10.04 3.47
C ARG A 145 -20.03 -10.61 2.05
N SER A 146 -20.15 -11.94 1.92
CA SER A 146 -20.26 -12.66 0.64
C SER A 146 -21.71 -12.93 0.27
#